data_AF-A0A2E2WBQ0-F1
#
_entry.id   AF-A0A2E2WBQ0-F1
#
_cell.length_a   1.000
_cell.length_b   1.000
_cell.length_c   1.000
_cell.angle_alpha   90.00
_cell.angle_beta   90.00
_cell.angle_gamma   90.00
#
_symmetry.space_group_name_H-M   'P 1'
#
loop_
_entity.id
_entity.type
_entity.pdbx_description
1 polymer ?
#
loop_
_entity_poly.entity_id
_entity_poly.type
_entity_poly.pdbx_seq_one_letter_code
_entity_poly.pdbx_strand_id
1 'polypeptide(L)'
;MKKELKTKLIDIASNDVTALEMAEKSYGNSWKKRGGVGAYMMLARKWDRLENQCKKHGYDIFLTSENDKRPEGIIDDIQDLRRYLILVESELMLSKGKIDEEDPEANLFREDRDEWKTR
;
A
#
# COMPACT_ATOMS: atom_id res chain seq x y z
N MET A 1 -16.21 -20.30 -1.79
CA MET A 1 -14.81 -20.31 -1.32
C MET A 1 -14.62 -21.46 -0.34
N LYS A 2 -13.54 -22.27 -0.46
CA LYS A 2 -13.23 -23.34 0.50
C LYS A 2 -13.03 -22.74 1.91
N LYS A 3 -13.54 -23.40 2.95
CA LYS A 3 -13.49 -22.91 4.34
C LYS A 3 -12.05 -22.59 4.78
N GLU A 4 -11.11 -23.46 4.47
CA GLU A 4 -9.68 -23.30 4.77
C GLU A 4 -9.08 -22.05 4.12
N LEU A 5 -9.37 -21.80 2.84
CA LEU A 5 -8.91 -20.61 2.14
C LEU A 5 -9.46 -19.34 2.79
N LYS A 6 -10.75 -19.34 3.17
CA LYS A 6 -11.35 -18.21 3.88
C LYS A 6 -10.61 -17.91 5.18
N THR A 7 -10.35 -18.93 5.99
CA THR A 7 -9.61 -18.78 7.25
C THR A 7 -8.23 -18.19 6.99
N LYS A 8 -7.49 -18.71 6.01
CA LYS A 8 -6.15 -18.21 5.68
C LYS A 8 -6.15 -16.74 5.26
N LEU A 9 -7.14 -16.32 4.48
CA LEU A 9 -7.28 -14.92 4.07
C LEU A 9 -7.55 -13.99 5.27
N ILE A 10 -8.38 -14.43 6.21
CA ILE A 10 -8.67 -13.69 7.44
C ILE A 10 -7.41 -13.55 8.30
N ASP A 11 -6.64 -14.63 8.46
CA ASP A 11 -5.40 -14.59 9.23
C ASP A 11 -4.39 -13.61 8.62
N ILE A 12 -4.23 -13.64 7.30
CA ILE A 12 -3.35 -12.72 6.58
C ILE A 12 -3.77 -11.26 6.80
N ALA A 13 -5.06 -10.95 6.61
CA ALA A 13 -5.56 -9.60 6.79
C ALA A 13 -5.43 -9.11 8.25
N SER A 14 -5.72 -9.98 9.21
CA SER A 14 -5.57 -9.67 10.64
C SER A 14 -4.11 -9.37 10.99
N ASN A 15 -3.16 -10.15 10.46
CA ASN A 15 -1.74 -9.92 10.66
C ASN A 15 -1.28 -8.58 10.09
N ASP A 16 -1.84 -8.14 8.96
CA ASP A 16 -1.50 -6.83 8.39
C ASP A 16 -1.97 -5.69 9.26
N VAL A 17 -3.18 -5.78 9.84
CA VAL A 17 -3.69 -4.78 10.78
C VAL A 17 -2.76 -4.67 11.99
N THR A 18 -2.39 -5.80 12.59
CA THR A 18 -1.47 -5.82 13.74
C THR A 18 -0.10 -5.24 13.37
N ALA A 19 0.45 -5.59 12.20
CA ALA A 19 1.72 -5.07 11.73
C ALA A 19 1.67 -3.55 11.46
N LEU A 20 0.57 -3.05 10.91
CA LEU A 20 0.33 -1.63 10.71
C LEU A 20 0.25 -0.87 12.04
N GLU A 21 -0.43 -1.42 13.04
CA GLU A 21 -0.51 -0.81 14.39
C GLU A 21 0.88 -0.70 15.03
N MET A 22 1.73 -1.73 14.87
CA MET A 22 3.12 -1.69 15.34
C MET A 22 3.96 -0.67 14.56
N ALA A 23 3.77 -0.61 13.23
CA ALA A 23 4.49 0.32 12.36
C ALA A 23 4.11 1.79 12.64
N GLU A 24 2.85 2.06 12.96
CA GLU A 24 2.36 3.39 13.34
C GLU A 24 3.10 3.92 14.57
N LYS A 25 3.26 3.08 15.61
CA LYS A 25 4.03 3.42 16.83
C LYS A 25 5.50 3.75 16.53
N SER A 26 6.06 3.20 15.45
CA SER A 26 7.48 3.33 15.10
C SER A 26 7.77 4.47 14.11
N TYR A 27 6.95 4.59 13.06
CA TYR A 27 7.23 5.45 11.90
C TYR A 27 6.10 6.43 11.55
N GLY A 28 4.97 6.37 12.26
CA GLY A 28 3.80 7.25 12.10
C GLY A 28 3.41 7.50 10.64
N ASN A 29 3.19 8.77 10.31
CA ASN A 29 2.71 9.23 8.99
C ASN A 29 3.82 9.41 7.92
N SER A 30 4.98 8.79 8.10
CA SER A 30 6.12 8.93 7.16
C SER A 30 5.77 8.58 5.71
N TRP A 31 4.90 7.58 5.51
CA TRP A 31 4.46 7.10 4.20
C TRP A 31 3.69 8.14 3.36
N LYS A 32 3.05 9.13 4.01
CA LYS A 32 2.30 10.22 3.37
C LYS A 32 2.91 11.60 3.62
N LYS A 33 4.17 11.68 4.08
CA LYS A 33 4.83 12.95 4.42
C LYS A 33 4.88 13.97 3.26
N ARG A 34 4.83 13.50 2.01
CA ARG A 34 4.76 14.32 0.79
C ARG A 34 3.36 14.29 0.14
N GLY A 35 2.32 14.11 0.94
CA GLY A 35 0.95 13.95 0.47
C GLY A 35 0.77 12.73 -0.45
N GLY A 36 -0.19 12.82 -1.37
CA GLY A 36 -0.54 11.73 -2.28
C GLY A 36 0.62 11.25 -3.17
N VAL A 37 1.53 12.14 -3.57
CA VAL A 37 2.72 11.78 -4.38
C VAL A 37 3.64 10.85 -3.58
N GLY A 38 3.89 11.17 -2.30
CA GLY A 38 4.70 10.31 -1.43
C GLY A 38 4.07 8.92 -1.26
N ALA A 39 2.77 8.88 -1.02
CA ALA A 39 2.03 7.64 -0.87
C ALA A 39 2.07 6.77 -2.14
N TYR A 40 1.88 7.38 -3.32
CA TYR A 40 1.99 6.70 -4.61
C TYR A 40 3.40 6.16 -4.85
N MET A 41 4.44 6.95 -4.58
CA MET A 41 5.83 6.53 -4.76
C MET A 41 6.21 5.37 -3.84
N MET A 42 5.63 5.29 -2.64
CA MET A 42 5.81 4.12 -1.77
C MET A 42 5.21 2.85 -2.37
N LEU A 43 3.99 2.93 -2.93
CA LEU A 43 3.37 1.81 -3.66
C LEU A 43 4.22 1.37 -4.85
N ALA A 44 4.59 2.32 -5.71
CA ALA A 44 5.41 2.06 -6.90
C ALA A 44 6.76 1.40 -6.54
N ARG A 45 7.41 1.85 -5.47
CA ARG A 45 8.67 1.26 -4.98
C ARG A 45 8.49 -0.20 -4.54
N LYS A 46 7.37 -0.55 -3.89
CA LYS A 46 7.11 -1.94 -3.49
C LYS A 46 6.79 -2.81 -4.71
N TRP A 47 6.06 -2.28 -5.67
CA TRP A 47 5.81 -2.95 -6.94
C TRP A 47 7.11 -3.23 -7.72
N ASP A 48 7.97 -2.23 -7.87
CA ASP A 48 9.27 -2.37 -8.55
C ASP A 48 10.15 -3.45 -7.89
N ARG A 49 10.13 -3.58 -6.56
CA ARG A 49 10.83 -4.67 -5.87
C ARG A 49 10.31 -6.05 -6.25
N LEU A 50 8.99 -6.23 -6.32
CA LEU A 50 8.37 -7.49 -6.75
C LEU A 50 8.73 -7.79 -8.21
N GLU A 51 8.63 -6.78 -9.07
CA GLU A 51 8.96 -6.91 -10.49
C GLU A 51 10.41 -7.38 -10.68
N ASN A 52 11.36 -6.73 -10.01
CA ASN A 52 12.78 -7.06 -10.09
C ASN A 52 13.10 -8.49 -9.62
N GLN A 53 12.36 -9.02 -8.65
CA GLN A 53 12.50 -10.40 -8.19
C GLN A 53 11.92 -11.41 -9.17
N CYS A 54 10.69 -11.15 -9.62
CA CYS A 54 9.97 -12.03 -10.52
C CYS A 54 10.59 -12.10 -11.92
N LYS A 55 11.26 -11.04 -12.37
CA LYS A 55 11.92 -10.98 -13.69
C LYS A 55 12.88 -12.14 -13.95
N LYS A 56 13.57 -12.64 -12.91
CA LYS A 56 14.53 -13.76 -13.02
C LYS A 56 13.87 -15.10 -13.32
N HIS A 57 12.58 -15.24 -13.04
CA HIS A 57 11.79 -16.46 -13.23
C HIS A 57 10.66 -16.24 -14.24
N GLY A 58 10.84 -15.33 -15.21
CA GLY A 58 9.84 -15.09 -16.25
C GLY A 58 8.52 -14.54 -15.72
N TYR A 59 8.57 -13.79 -14.61
CA TYR A 59 7.42 -13.25 -13.91
C TYR A 59 6.52 -14.28 -13.19
N ASP A 60 6.96 -15.53 -13.08
CA ASP A 60 6.29 -16.53 -12.25
C ASP A 60 6.57 -16.26 -10.76
N ILE A 61 5.58 -15.71 -10.08
CA ILE A 61 5.67 -15.33 -8.67
C ILE A 61 5.73 -16.54 -7.73
N PHE A 62 5.13 -17.68 -8.11
CA PHE A 62 5.17 -18.89 -7.31
C PHE A 62 6.55 -19.54 -7.40
N LEU A 63 7.07 -19.68 -8.63
CA LEU A 63 8.44 -20.16 -8.85
C LEU A 63 9.46 -19.22 -8.18
N THR A 64 9.25 -17.91 -8.25
CA THR A 64 10.11 -16.95 -7.54
C THR A 64 10.07 -17.16 -6.04
N SER A 65 8.89 -17.40 -5.46
CA SER A 65 8.74 -17.68 -4.02
C SER A 65 9.39 -18.98 -3.59
N GLU A 66 9.31 -20.04 -4.40
CA GLU A 66 9.97 -21.32 -4.11
C GLU A 66 11.50 -21.20 -4.10
N ASN A 67 12.03 -20.31 -4.95
CA ASN A 67 13.46 -20.08 -5.09
C ASN A 67 14.00 -18.95 -4.18
N ASP A 68 13.14 -18.24 -3.46
CA ASP A 68 13.56 -17.19 -2.52
C ASP A 68 13.87 -17.77 -1.13
N LYS A 69 15.16 -17.81 -0.81
CA LYS A 69 15.66 -18.37 0.48
C LYS A 69 15.96 -17.30 1.52
N ARG A 70 15.65 -16.03 1.24
CA ARG A 70 15.98 -14.93 2.15
C ARG A 70 14.98 -14.85 3.30
N PRO A 71 15.41 -14.38 4.49
CA PRO A 71 14.51 -14.08 5.59
C PRO A 71 13.50 -12.98 5.26
N GLU A 72 13.91 -11.97 4.47
CA GLU A 72 13.05 -10.94 3.89
C GLU A 72 12.85 -11.21 2.40
N GLY A 73 11.90 -12.11 2.12
CA GLY A 73 11.67 -12.63 0.78
C GLY A 73 10.51 -11.96 0.06
N ILE A 74 10.11 -12.54 -1.07
CA ILE A 74 8.97 -12.07 -1.86
C ILE A 74 7.67 -11.93 -1.06
N ILE A 75 7.48 -12.78 -0.04
CA ILE A 75 6.33 -12.73 0.85
C ILE A 75 6.30 -11.40 1.62
N ASP A 76 7.45 -10.92 2.09
CA ASP A 76 7.53 -9.65 2.83
C ASP A 76 7.24 -8.46 1.92
N ASP A 77 7.73 -8.46 0.67
CA ASP A 77 7.40 -7.41 -0.29
C ASP A 77 5.90 -7.42 -0.68
N ILE A 78 5.27 -8.60 -0.80
CA ILE A 78 3.82 -8.73 -1.00
C ILE A 78 3.05 -8.18 0.21
N GLN A 79 3.48 -8.52 1.42
CA GLN A 79 2.85 -8.04 2.65
C GLN A 79 2.99 -6.53 2.78
N ASP A 80 4.17 -5.98 2.52
CA ASP A 80 4.42 -4.55 2.52
C ASP A 80 3.53 -3.84 1.52
N LEU A 81 3.52 -4.26 0.26
CA LEU A 81 2.66 -3.64 -0.75
C LEU A 81 1.19 -3.62 -0.30
N ARG A 82 0.68 -4.75 0.22
CA ARG A 82 -0.70 -4.85 0.71
C ARG A 82 -0.98 -3.90 1.87
N ARG A 83 -0.06 -3.80 2.84
CA ARG A 83 -0.17 -2.86 3.98
C ARG A 83 -0.20 -1.41 3.52
N TYR A 84 0.65 -1.03 2.56
CA TYR A 84 0.61 0.31 1.98
C TYR A 84 -0.69 0.59 1.20
N LEU A 85 -1.23 -0.41 0.49
CA LEU A 85 -2.54 -0.28 -0.17
C LEU A 85 -3.65 -0.03 0.86
N ILE A 86 -3.67 -0.77 1.97
CA ILE A 86 -4.63 -0.58 3.08
C ILE A 86 -4.49 0.84 3.66
N LEU A 87 -3.27 1.32 3.90
CA LEU A 87 -3.02 2.68 4.41
C LEU A 87 -3.54 3.76 3.44
N VAL A 88 -3.23 3.64 2.16
CA VAL A 88 -3.69 4.58 1.14
C VAL A 88 -5.21 4.57 1.03
N GLU A 89 -5.83 3.39 0.96
CA GLU A 89 -7.28 3.25 0.88
C GLU A 89 -7.96 3.85 2.13
N SER A 90 -7.48 3.54 3.33
CA SER A 90 -8.04 4.07 4.57
C SER A 90 -7.98 5.60 4.62
N GLU A 91 -6.86 6.23 4.23
CA GLU A 91 -6.75 7.69 4.13
C GLU A 91 -7.73 8.28 3.10
N LEU A 92 -7.90 7.62 1.96
CA LEU A 92 -8.85 8.05 0.93
C LEU A 92 -10.30 7.94 1.41
N MET A 93 -10.64 6.92 2.19
CA MET A 93 -11.99 6.77 2.74
C MET A 93 -12.26 7.76 3.88
N LEU A 94 -11.28 7.98 4.77
CA LEU A 94 -11.37 8.98 5.84
C LEU A 94 -11.45 10.41 5.27
N SER A 95 -10.73 10.71 4.19
CA SER A 95 -10.80 12.01 3.54
C SER A 95 -12.11 12.23 2.78
N LYS A 96 -12.69 11.19 2.16
CA LYS A 96 -14.04 11.27 1.58
C LYS A 96 -15.10 11.59 2.63
N GLY A 97 -15.05 10.95 3.80
CA GLY A 97 -15.97 11.24 4.90
C GLY A 97 -15.88 12.66 5.46
N LYS A 98 -14.74 13.35 5.29
CA LYS A 98 -14.58 14.77 5.68
C LYS A 98 -15.12 15.76 4.65
N ILE A 99 -15.17 15.36 3.37
CA ILE A 99 -15.67 16.21 2.28
C ILE A 99 -17.20 16.30 2.33
N ASP A 100 -17.86 15.29 2.92
CA ASP A 100 -19.32 15.23 3.00
C ASP A 100 -19.91 16.04 4.17
N GLU A 101 -19.10 16.50 5.15
CA GLU A 101 -19.62 17.19 6.34
C GLU A 101 -19.44 18.73 6.35
N GLU A 102 -18.37 19.33 5.82
CA GLU A 102 -18.24 20.81 5.71
C GLU A 102 -16.92 21.18 4.99
N ASP A 103 -16.99 22.02 3.93
CA ASP A 103 -16.00 23.08 3.58
C ASP A 103 -15.77 23.29 2.05
N PRO A 104 -16.32 24.36 1.44
CA PRO A 104 -16.02 24.80 0.07
C PRO A 104 -14.53 25.14 -0.20
N GLU A 105 -13.73 25.54 0.80
CA GLU A 105 -12.29 25.86 0.62
C GLU A 105 -11.45 24.60 0.34
N ALA A 106 -11.88 23.42 0.79
CA ALA A 106 -11.21 22.16 0.47
C ALA A 106 -11.25 21.83 -1.04
N ASN A 107 -12.17 22.43 -1.80
CA ASN A 107 -12.24 22.34 -3.26
C ASN A 107 -11.24 23.28 -3.97
N LEU A 108 -10.81 24.40 -3.36
CA LEU A 108 -9.79 25.27 -3.96
C LEU A 108 -8.45 24.53 -4.12
N PHE A 109 -8.03 23.75 -3.12
CA PHE A 109 -6.80 22.95 -3.18
C PHE A 109 -6.86 21.76 -4.16
N ARG A 110 -8.04 21.45 -4.74
CA ARG A 110 -8.16 20.47 -5.82
C ARG A 110 -7.85 21.10 -7.17
N GLU A 111 -8.27 22.33 -7.42
CA GLU A 111 -8.00 23.04 -8.68
C GLU A 111 -6.49 23.30 -8.86
N ASP A 112 -5.78 23.64 -7.77
CA ASP A 112 -4.32 23.82 -7.79
C ASP A 112 -3.51 22.52 -8.04
N ARG A 113 -4.12 21.34 -7.89
CA ARG A 113 -3.45 20.06 -8.21
C ARG A 113 -3.44 19.75 -9.71
N ASP A 114 -4.34 20.33 -10.48
CA ASP A 114 -4.40 20.14 -11.93
C ASP A 114 -3.51 21.16 -12.68
N GLU A 115 -3.07 22.26 -12.05
CA GLU A 115 -2.23 23.28 -12.68
C GLU A 115 -0.82 22.80 -13.07
N TRP A 116 -0.30 21.73 -12.45
CA TRP A 116 0.99 21.13 -12.82
C TRP A 116 0.97 20.40 -14.18
N LYS A 117 -0.16 20.35 -14.90
CA LYS A 117 -0.28 19.70 -16.22
C LYS A 117 -0.13 20.64 -17.43
N THR A 118 0.22 21.91 -17.22
CA THR A 118 0.53 22.82 -18.34
C THR A 118 1.85 23.55 -18.12
N ARG A 119 2.96 22.82 -18.30
CA ARG A 119 4.25 23.38 -18.70
C ARG A 119 5.14 22.31 -19.31
#